data_AF-A0A3N5GGE3-F1
#
_entry.id   AF-A0A3N5GGE3-F1
#
_cell.length_a   1.000
_cell.length_b   1.000
_cell.length_c   1.000
_cell.angle_alpha   90.00
_cell.angle_beta   90.00
_cell.angle_gamma   90.00
#
_symmetry.space_group_name_H-M   'P 1'
#
loop_
_entity.id
_entity.type
_entity.pdbx_description
1 polymer ?
#
loop_
_entity_poly.entity_id
_entity_poly.type
_entity_poly.pdbx_seq_one_letter_code
_entity_poly.pdbx_strand_id
1 'polypeptide(L)'
;MPYLAHLYTATGAVLGFLALLAVASGDFRAAFLWLFAAAVVDASDGWLARRLKVAERLPAFSGAKLDDIVDYLTYVFVPGYLLYR
;
A
#
# COMPACT_ATOMS: atom_id res chain seq x y z
N MET A 1 4.47 -6.72 19.19
CA MET A 1 3.53 -5.90 18.38
C MET A 1 4.12 -5.13 17.18
N PRO A 2 5.44 -5.02 16.91
CA PRO A 2 5.92 -4.38 15.68
C PRO A 2 5.77 -5.25 14.42
N TYR A 3 5.77 -6.59 14.56
CA TYR A 3 5.61 -7.53 13.43
C TYR A 3 4.22 -7.53 12.78
N LEU A 4 3.16 -7.16 13.52
CA LEU A 4 1.79 -7.13 13.00
C LEU A 4 1.57 -5.98 12.02
N ALA A 5 2.19 -4.81 12.29
CA ALA A 5 2.19 -3.69 11.35
C ALA A 5 2.93 -4.05 10.06
N HIS A 6 4.10 -4.70 10.17
CA HIS A 6 4.84 -5.17 8.99
C HIS A 6 4.07 -6.18 8.13
N LEU A 7 3.31 -7.08 8.76
CA LEU A 7 2.49 -8.04 8.02
C LEU A 7 1.34 -7.34 7.28
N TYR A 8 0.75 -6.31 7.88
CA TYR A 8 -0.37 -5.58 7.31
C TYR A 8 0.08 -4.67 6.16
N THR A 9 1.15 -3.89 6.32
CA THR A 9 1.70 -3.07 5.21
C THR A 9 2.24 -3.94 4.06
N ALA A 10 2.78 -5.13 4.36
CA ALA A 10 3.16 -6.09 3.33
C ALA A 10 1.98 -6.57 2.47
N THR A 11 0.74 -6.55 2.99
CA THR A 11 -0.44 -6.84 2.15
C THR A 11 -0.67 -5.77 1.09
N GLY A 12 -0.36 -4.49 1.38
CA GLY A 12 -0.40 -3.41 0.40
C GLY A 12 0.57 -3.63 -0.76
N ALA A 13 1.78 -4.12 -0.47
CA ALA A 13 2.77 -4.48 -1.51
C ALA A 13 2.24 -5.60 -2.43
N VAL A 14 1.62 -6.63 -1.85
CA VAL A 14 1.01 -7.74 -2.62
C VAL A 14 -0.12 -7.22 -3.50
N LEU A 15 -0.99 -6.36 -2.97
CA LEU A 15 -2.09 -5.76 -3.74
C LEU A 15 -1.58 -4.87 -4.88
N GLY A 16 -0.54 -4.06 -4.63
CA GLY A 16 0.13 -3.28 -5.68
C GLY A 16 0.75 -4.16 -6.77
N PHE A 17 1.35 -5.28 -6.40
CA PHE A 17 1.89 -6.24 -7.37
C PHE A 17 0.79 -6.93 -8.19
N LEU A 18 -0.33 -7.32 -7.57
CA LEU A 18 -1.49 -7.86 -8.30
C LEU A 18 -2.10 -6.83 -9.25
N ALA A 19 -2.15 -5.56 -8.85
CA ALA A 19 -2.57 -4.48 -9.74
C ALA A 19 -1.64 -4.37 -10.96
N LEU A 20 -0.32 -4.43 -10.75
CA LEU A 20 0.66 -4.41 -11.84
C LEU A 20 0.47 -5.57 -12.82
N LEU A 21 0.26 -6.79 -12.31
CA LEU A 21 0.00 -7.97 -13.15
C LEU A 21 -1.30 -7.82 -13.95
N ALA A 22 -2.34 -7.26 -13.33
CA ALA A 22 -3.61 -6.99 -14.00
C ALA A 22 -3.43 -6.00 -15.16
N VAL A 23 -2.70 -4.89 -14.95
CA VAL A 23 -2.34 -3.93 -16.01
C VAL A 23 -1.52 -4.61 -17.11
N ALA A 24 -0.55 -5.45 -16.75
CA ALA A 24 0.27 -6.17 -17.72
C ALA A 24 -0.59 -7.10 -18.60
N SER A 25 -1.60 -7.74 -18.01
CA SER A 25 -2.54 -8.61 -18.72
C SER A 25 -3.64 -7.88 -19.51
N GLY A 26 -3.74 -6.55 -19.39
CA GLY A 26 -4.79 -5.73 -20.02
C GLY A 26 -6.14 -5.77 -19.29
N ASP A 27 -6.25 -6.44 -18.15
CA ASP A 27 -7.44 -6.41 -17.30
C ASP A 27 -7.43 -5.16 -16.40
N PHE A 28 -7.80 -4.03 -16.98
CA PHE A 28 -7.85 -2.75 -16.27
C PHE A 28 -8.88 -2.74 -15.14
N ARG A 29 -9.96 -3.52 -15.24
CA ARG A 29 -10.96 -3.60 -14.17
C ARG A 29 -10.36 -4.25 -12.93
N ALA A 30 -9.67 -5.38 -13.10
CA ALA A 30 -8.95 -6.02 -12.01
C ALA A 30 -7.86 -5.09 -11.44
N ALA A 31 -7.13 -4.36 -12.30
CA ALA A 31 -6.12 -3.40 -11.85
C ALA A 31 -6.71 -2.33 -10.91
N PHE A 32 -7.82 -1.69 -11.30
CA PHE A 32 -8.48 -0.69 -10.46
C PHE A 32 -9.05 -1.28 -9.16
N LEU A 33 -9.55 -2.52 -9.19
CA LEU A 33 -10.01 -3.20 -7.98
C LEU A 33 -8.86 -3.47 -7.01
N TRP A 34 -7.70 -3.90 -7.50
CA TRP A 34 -6.52 -4.13 -6.67
C TRP A 34 -5.95 -2.82 -6.10
N LEU A 35 -5.91 -1.75 -6.91
CA LEU A 35 -5.52 -0.40 -6.42
C LEU A 35 -6.48 0.13 -5.37
N PHE A 36 -7.80 -0.04 -5.57
CA PHE A 36 -8.79 0.36 -4.58
C PHE A 36 -8.63 -0.42 -3.27
N ALA A 37 -8.42 -1.73 -3.34
CA ALA A 37 -8.14 -2.54 -2.17
C ALA A 37 -6.87 -2.08 -1.44
N ALA A 38 -5.80 -1.76 -2.16
CA ALA A 38 -4.57 -1.22 -1.58
C ALA A 38 -4.79 0.11 -0.86
N ALA A 39 -5.57 1.03 -1.46
CA ALA A 39 -5.92 2.31 -0.85
C ALA A 39 -6.75 2.15 0.43
N VAL A 40 -7.63 1.15 0.49
CA VAL A 40 -8.39 0.84 1.72
C VAL A 40 -7.46 0.36 2.84
N VAL A 41 -6.47 -0.47 2.53
CA VAL A 41 -5.46 -0.94 3.49
C VAL A 41 -4.65 0.24 4.04
N ASP A 42 -4.11 1.08 3.16
CA ASP A 42 -3.35 2.29 3.52
C ASP A 42 -4.17 3.26 4.41
N ALA A 43 -5.41 3.59 3.99
CA ALA A 43 -6.28 4.47 4.76
C ALA A 43 -6.61 3.92 6.15
N SER A 44 -6.75 2.59 6.26
CA SER A 44 -7.03 1.90 7.52
C SER A 44 -5.84 1.96 8.47
N ASP A 45 -4.62 1.76 7.95
CA ASP A 45 -3.36 1.85 8.71
C ASP A 45 -3.13 3.26 9.28
N GLY A 46 -3.28 4.28 8.43
CA GLY A 46 -3.12 5.68 8.84
C GLY A 46 -4.19 6.11 9.86
N TRP A 47 -5.43 5.61 9.75
CA TRP A 47 -6.48 5.91 10.72
C TRP A 47 -6.24 5.23 12.08
N LEU A 48 -5.81 3.96 12.09
CA LEU A 48 -5.45 3.25 13.32
C LEU A 48 -4.28 3.93 14.05
N ALA A 49 -3.24 4.32 13.31
CA ALA A 49 -2.07 4.99 13.85
C ALA A 49 -2.40 6.34 14.50
N ARG A 50 -3.31 7.13 13.88
CA ARG A 50 -3.80 8.41 14.42
C ARG A 50 -4.64 8.25 15.68
N ARG A 51 -5.52 7.24 15.76
CA ARG A 51 -6.37 7.01 16.95
C ARG A 51 -5.60 6.55 18.17
N LEU A 52 -4.48 5.86 17.99
CA LEU A 52 -3.69 5.29 19.09
C LEU A 52 -2.65 6.25 19.69
N LYS A 53 -2.60 7.54 19.27
CA LYS A 53 -1.58 8.52 19.71
C LYS A 53 -0.15 7.98 19.65
N VAL A 54 0.17 7.18 18.62
CA VAL A 54 1.49 6.52 18.47
C VAL A 54 2.62 7.57 18.33
N ALA A 55 2.28 8.77 17.86
CA ALA A 55 3.20 9.90 17.76
C ALA A 55 3.85 10.34 19.09
N GLU A 56 3.25 10.04 20.26
CA GLU A 56 3.83 10.39 21.56
C GLU A 56 4.78 9.33 22.14
N ARG A 57 4.86 8.10 21.59
CA ARG A 57 5.55 6.99 22.29
C ARG A 57 6.67 6.26 21.54
N LEU A 58 6.85 6.45 20.23
CA LEU A 58 7.80 5.62 19.46
C LEU A 58 8.58 6.43 18.40
N PRO A 59 9.79 6.94 18.72
CA PRO A 59 10.60 7.72 17.78
C PRO A 59 11.35 6.85 16.75
N ALA A 60 11.29 5.52 16.83
CA ALA A 60 12.01 4.58 15.96
C ALA A 60 11.05 3.91 14.96
N PHE A 61 10.74 4.69 13.94
CA PHE A 61 9.98 4.46 12.73
C PHE A 61 10.57 3.32 11.85
N SER A 62 10.30 2.05 12.16
CA SER A 62 10.72 0.91 11.30
C SER A 62 9.73 0.62 10.15
N GLY A 63 8.48 1.09 10.25
CA GLY A 63 7.39 0.79 9.30
C GLY A 63 7.30 1.75 8.11
N ALA A 64 7.70 3.01 8.28
CA ALA A 64 7.51 4.04 7.25
C ALA A 64 8.25 3.77 5.95
N LYS A 65 9.43 3.15 6.01
CA LYS A 65 10.15 2.83 4.78
C LYS A 65 9.43 1.77 3.94
N LEU A 66 8.68 0.87 4.58
CA LEU A 66 7.85 -0.10 3.87
C LEU A 66 6.59 0.59 3.32
N ASP A 67 6.01 1.51 4.08
CA ASP A 67 4.90 2.37 3.67
C ASP A 67 5.27 3.18 2.41
N ASP A 68 6.40 3.88 2.43
CA ASP A 68 6.94 4.65 1.30
C ASP A 68 7.09 3.80 0.02
N ILE A 69 7.51 2.54 0.17
CA ILE A 69 7.67 1.61 -0.95
C ILE A 69 6.30 1.20 -1.50
N VAL A 70 5.35 0.88 -0.62
CA VAL A 70 3.99 0.49 -1.01
C VAL A 70 3.30 1.65 -1.70
N ASP A 71 3.40 2.85 -1.14
CA ASP A 71 2.84 4.08 -1.70
C ASP A 71 3.42 4.39 -3.07
N TYR A 72 4.74 4.31 -3.22
CA TYR A 72 5.36 4.50 -4.51
C TYR A 72 4.85 3.48 -5.55
N LEU A 73 4.69 2.22 -5.15
CA LEU A 73 4.19 1.17 -6.03
C LEU A 73 2.74 1.45 -6.48
N THR A 74 1.84 1.78 -5.55
CA THR A 74 0.40 1.88 -5.79
C THR A 74 -0.02 3.22 -6.38
N TYR A 75 0.61 4.32 -5.97
CA TYR A 75 0.22 5.67 -6.39
C TYR A 75 1.06 6.23 -7.55
N VAL A 76 2.27 5.71 -7.79
CA VAL A 76 3.16 6.22 -8.85
C VAL A 76 3.42 5.17 -9.92
N PHE A 77 3.99 4.03 -9.53
CA PHE A 77 4.51 3.06 -10.50
C PHE A 77 3.39 2.37 -11.29
N VAL A 78 2.40 1.80 -10.62
CA VAL A 78 1.29 1.10 -11.29
C VAL A 78 0.46 2.05 -12.17
N PRO A 79 0.06 3.26 -11.72
CA PRO A 79 -0.62 4.22 -12.59
C PRO A 79 0.24 4.65 -13.79
N GLY A 80 1.54 4.88 -13.58
CA GLY A 80 2.47 5.20 -14.67
C GLY A 80 2.57 4.07 -15.70
N TYR A 81 2.64 2.82 -15.25
CA TYR A 81 2.64 1.66 -16.13
C TYR A 81 1.30 1.46 -16.85
N LEU A 82 0.17 1.77 -16.18
CA LEU A 82 -1.16 1.75 -16.78
C LEU A 82 -1.29 2.77 -17.92
N LEU A 83 -0.70 3.96 -17.79
CA LEU A 83 -0.69 4.96 -18.86
C LEU A 83 0.20 4.57 -20.05
N TYR A 84 1.25 3.79 -19.80
CA TYR A 84 2.16 3.31 -20.84
C TYR A 84 1.55 2.18 -21.69
N ARG A 85 0.69 1.35 -21.09
CA ARG A 85 0.08 0.17 -21.72
C ARG A 85 -1.16 0.51 -22.53
#